data_AF-A0A372LCH0-F1
#
_entry.id   AF-A0A372LCH0-F1
#
_cell.length_a   1.000
_cell.length_b   1.000
_cell.length_c   1.000
_cell.angle_alpha   90.00
_cell.angle_beta   90.00
_cell.angle_gamma   90.00
#
_symmetry.space_group_name_H-M   'P 1'
#
loop_
_entity.id
_entity.type
_entity.pdbx_description
1 polymer ?
#
loop_
_entity_poly.entity_id
_entity_poly.type
_entity_poly.pdbx_seq_one_letter_code
_entity_poly.pdbx_strand_id
1 'polypeptide(L)'
;MTRITENVNAYKFLTPLLISGFFFFLSFYLRILNVYIYVFTLPFYALFLFISLYLFYQTDKKMKNHGEKNWSRYSFYHNCVGIYFVLSVVLFFVSVFYIPFYNDGGQLFIWYCAPMSLLCLMSLINSRKRLKDNTIDPPAKTGT
;
A
#
# COMPACT_ATOMS: atom_id res chain seq x y z
N MET A 1 12.22 34.04 -2.11
CA MET A 1 12.86 32.89 -1.44
C MET A 1 11.76 31.91 -1.01
N THR A 2 11.22 31.16 -1.96
CA THR A 2 10.17 30.16 -1.73
C THR A 2 10.83 28.78 -1.77
N ARG A 3 11.24 28.29 -0.60
CA ARG A 3 11.60 26.87 -0.43
C ARG A 3 10.32 26.06 -0.58
N ILE A 4 9.97 25.74 -1.81
CA ILE A 4 9.12 24.60 -2.10
C ILE A 4 9.98 23.40 -1.71
N THR A 5 9.91 23.03 -0.45
CA THR A 5 10.16 21.65 -0.03
C THR A 5 9.33 20.81 -1.00
N GLU A 6 9.98 20.22 -2.00
CA GLU A 6 9.51 19.01 -2.66
C GLU A 6 9.41 17.95 -1.56
N ASN A 7 8.39 18.10 -0.72
CA ASN A 7 7.89 17.03 0.10
C ASN A 7 7.48 15.99 -0.92
N VAL A 8 8.25 14.92 -1.01
CA VAL A 8 7.78 13.65 -1.53
C VAL A 8 6.36 13.48 -1.02
N ASN A 9 5.40 13.68 -1.93
CA ASN A 9 4.05 13.97 -1.50
C ASN A 9 3.40 12.64 -1.15
N ALA A 10 3.62 12.17 0.07
CA ALA A 10 3.10 10.90 0.59
C ALA A 10 1.57 10.81 0.43
N TYR A 11 0.89 11.96 0.42
CA TYR A 11 -0.53 12.07 0.10
C TYR A 11 -0.90 11.52 -1.28
N LYS A 12 -0.01 11.58 -2.29
CA LYS A 12 -0.34 11.11 -3.64
C LYS A 12 -0.67 9.62 -3.70
N PHE A 13 0.04 8.78 -2.93
CA PHE A 13 -0.27 7.34 -2.88
C PHE A 13 -1.25 7.01 -1.75
N LEU A 14 -1.28 7.80 -0.67
CA LEU A 14 -2.16 7.58 0.48
C LEU A 14 -3.63 7.88 0.15
N THR A 15 -3.92 8.88 -0.67
CA THR A 15 -5.30 9.21 -1.08
C THR A 15 -5.99 8.06 -1.80
N PRO A 16 -5.45 7.48 -2.89
CA PRO A 16 -6.07 6.32 -3.53
C PRO A 16 -6.11 5.09 -2.61
N LEU A 17 -5.15 4.97 -1.68
CA LEU A 17 -5.18 3.90 -0.67
C LEU A 17 -6.38 4.05 0.29
N LEU A 18 -6.62 5.25 0.82
CA LEU A 18 -7.77 5.52 1.68
C LEU A 18 -9.09 5.30 0.95
N ILE A 19 -9.18 5.75 -0.30
CA ILE A 19 -10.35 5.51 -1.15
C ILE A 19 -10.55 4.00 -1.35
N SER A 20 -9.48 3.25 -1.60
CA SER A 20 -9.56 1.78 -1.71
C SER A 20 -10.10 1.16 -0.42
N GLY A 21 -9.60 1.60 0.75
CA GLY A 21 -10.06 1.13 2.05
C GLY A 21 -11.54 1.42 2.28
N PHE A 22 -12.01 2.60 1.88
CA PHE A 22 -13.43 2.95 1.94
C PHE A 22 -14.30 2.00 1.11
N PHE A 23 -13.93 1.74 -0.15
CA PHE A 23 -14.65 0.78 -1.00
C PHE A 23 -14.59 -0.64 -0.45
N PHE A 24 -13.49 -1.01 0.21
CA PHE A 24 -13.36 -2.32 0.85
C PHE A 24 -14.32 -2.49 2.02
N PHE A 25 -14.36 -1.53 2.94
CA PHE A 25 -15.32 -1.56 4.06
C PHE A 25 -16.77 -1.46 3.58
N LEU A 26 -17.03 -0.66 2.55
CA LEU A 26 -18.35 -0.59 1.92
C LEU A 26 -18.77 -1.94 1.32
N SER A 27 -17.85 -2.63 0.63
CA SER A 27 -18.11 -3.98 0.09
C SER A 27 -18.42 -4.97 1.21
N PHE A 28 -17.66 -4.93 2.30
CA PHE A 28 -17.86 -5.80 3.46
C PHE A 28 -19.22 -5.53 4.13
N TYR A 29 -19.57 -4.24 4.30
CA TYR A 29 -20.85 -3.81 4.85
C TYR A 29 -22.04 -4.25 3.98
N LEU A 30 -21.95 -4.07 2.65
CA LEU A 30 -22.97 -4.52 1.71
C LEU A 30 -23.12 -6.05 1.70
N ARG A 31 -22.03 -6.79 1.90
CA ARG A 31 -22.09 -8.25 2.04
C ARG A 31 -22.83 -8.69 3.30
N ILE A 32 -22.60 -8.03 4.44
CA ILE A 32 -23.34 -8.28 5.70
C ILE A 32 -24.85 -8.03 5.51
N LEU A 33 -25.21 -6.97 4.79
CA LEU A 33 -26.60 -6.66 4.44
C LEU A 33 -27.18 -7.59 3.37
N ASN A 34 -26.39 -8.54 2.86
CA ASN A 34 -26.75 -9.48 1.80
C ASN A 34 -27.20 -8.81 0.49
N VAL A 35 -26.64 -7.63 0.19
CA VAL A 35 -26.97 -6.82 -1.00
C VAL A 35 -25.95 -7.08 -2.10
N TYR A 36 -26.38 -7.63 -3.24
CA TYR A 36 -25.51 -8.01 -4.39
C TYR A 36 -24.63 -6.90 -4.97
N ILE A 37 -24.86 -5.63 -4.64
CA ILE A 37 -24.08 -4.48 -5.11
C ILE A 37 -22.59 -4.58 -4.69
N TYR A 38 -22.26 -5.37 -3.65
CA TYR A 38 -20.87 -5.58 -3.22
C TYR A 38 -19.94 -6.11 -4.33
N VAL A 39 -20.51 -6.81 -5.34
CA VAL A 39 -19.77 -7.33 -6.49
C VAL A 39 -19.18 -6.19 -7.34
N PHE A 40 -19.83 -5.02 -7.38
CA PHE A 40 -19.34 -3.86 -8.11
C PHE A 40 -18.34 -3.03 -7.30
N THR A 41 -18.42 -3.04 -5.97
CA THR A 41 -17.51 -2.23 -5.12
C THR A 41 -16.13 -2.86 -4.94
N LEU A 42 -16.04 -4.20 -4.99
CA LEU A 42 -14.78 -4.96 -4.96
C LEU A 42 -13.78 -4.61 -6.09
N PRO A 43 -14.18 -4.54 -7.37
CA PRO A 43 -13.27 -4.13 -8.43
C PRO A 43 -12.81 -2.68 -8.30
N PHE A 44 -13.65 -1.77 -7.77
CA PHE A 44 -13.19 -0.39 -7.46
C PHE A 44 -12.12 -0.40 -6.37
N TYR A 45 -12.32 -1.15 -5.29
CA TYR A 45 -11.29 -1.36 -4.28
C TYR A 45 -9.96 -1.83 -4.91
N ALA A 46 -10.01 -2.88 -5.73
CA ALA A 46 -8.84 -3.44 -6.38
C ALA A 46 -8.13 -2.42 -7.29
N LEU A 47 -8.89 -1.65 -8.07
CA LEU A 47 -8.38 -0.66 -9.01
C LEU A 47 -7.67 0.49 -8.28
N PHE A 48 -8.27 1.05 -7.24
CA PHE A 48 -7.65 2.12 -6.45
C PHE A 48 -6.41 1.63 -5.68
N LEU A 49 -6.43 0.40 -5.18
CA LEU A 49 -5.26 -0.19 -4.53
C LEU A 49 -4.11 -0.38 -5.53
N PHE A 50 -4.42 -0.81 -6.76
CA PHE A 50 -3.44 -0.93 -7.84
C PHE A 50 -2.85 0.43 -8.24
N ILE A 51 -3.67 1.48 -8.32
CA ILE A 51 -3.21 2.85 -8.54
C ILE A 51 -2.27 3.30 -7.41
N SER A 52 -2.63 3.02 -6.15
CA SER A 52 -1.77 3.35 -5.01
C SER A 52 -0.41 2.64 -5.09
N LEU A 53 -0.40 1.33 -5.39
CA LEU A 53 0.82 0.56 -5.63
C LEU A 53 1.65 1.15 -6.78
N TYR A 54 1.01 1.48 -7.91
CA TYR A 54 1.69 2.06 -9.07
C TYR A 54 2.35 3.40 -8.73
N LEU A 55 1.64 4.29 -8.01
CA LEU A 55 2.18 5.56 -7.56
C LEU A 55 3.34 5.37 -6.56
N PHE A 56 3.27 4.36 -5.70
CA PHE A 56 4.37 3.97 -4.83
C PHE A 56 5.61 3.55 -5.62
N TYR A 57 5.48 2.66 -6.61
CA TYR A 57 6.59 2.25 -7.47
C TYR A 57 7.17 3.41 -8.29
N GLN A 58 6.31 4.30 -8.79
CA GLN A 58 6.77 5.50 -9.50
C GLN A 58 7.56 6.43 -8.57
N THR A 59 7.14 6.54 -7.30
CA THR A 59 7.81 7.36 -6.29
C THR A 59 9.15 6.73 -5.87
N ASP A 60 9.23 5.40 -5.70
CA ASP A 60 10.49 4.68 -5.45
C ASP A 60 11.52 4.95 -6.56
N LYS A 61 11.09 4.87 -7.83
CA LYS A 61 11.97 5.12 -8.99
C LYS A 61 12.48 6.56 -9.02
N LYS A 62 11.63 7.54 -8.71
CA LYS A 62 12.02 8.97 -8.64
C LYS A 62 13.03 9.22 -7.51
N MET A 63 12.78 8.68 -6.32
CA MET A 63 13.69 8.80 -5.18
C MET A 63 15.06 8.18 -5.44
N LYS A 64 15.12 7.06 -6.17
CA LYS A 64 16.38 6.42 -6.54
C LYS A 64 17.23 7.30 -7.47
N ASN A 65 16.60 8.07 -8.36
CA ASN A 65 17.29 8.88 -9.36
C ASN A 65 17.70 10.27 -8.87
N HIS A 66 16.98 10.86 -7.90
CA HIS A 66 17.19 12.26 -7.49
C HIS A 66 18.12 12.45 -6.28
N GLY A 67 18.65 11.39 -5.66
CA GLY A 67 19.58 11.52 -4.53
C GLY A 67 19.03 12.38 -3.39
N GLU A 68 17.71 12.33 -3.15
CA GLU A 68 17.06 13.14 -2.11
C GLU A 68 17.58 12.79 -0.71
N LYS A 69 17.61 13.80 0.17
CA LYS A 69 18.12 13.74 1.55
C LYS A 69 17.68 12.47 2.29
N ASN A 70 18.63 11.76 2.89
CA ASN A 70 18.44 10.48 3.60
C ASN A 70 17.24 10.45 4.57
N TRP A 71 16.92 11.58 5.22
CA TRP A 71 15.87 11.63 6.24
C TRP A 71 14.44 11.64 5.69
N SER A 72 14.15 12.36 4.60
CA SER A 72 12.82 12.35 3.96
C SER A 72 12.53 11.00 3.32
N ARG A 73 13.56 10.39 2.73
CA ARG A 73 13.52 9.06 2.15
C ARG A 73 13.26 7.99 3.22
N TYR A 74 13.97 8.04 4.35
CA TYR A 74 13.76 7.15 5.48
C TYR A 74 12.33 7.22 6.03
N SER A 75 11.82 8.43 6.31
CA SER A 75 10.47 8.63 6.86
C SER A 75 9.38 8.12 5.90
N PHE A 76 9.54 8.34 4.59
CA PHE A 76 8.64 7.82 3.57
C PHE A 76 8.60 6.28 3.55
N TYR A 77 9.76 5.62 3.46
CA TYR A 77 9.80 4.15 3.43
C TYR A 77 9.32 3.53 4.74
N HIS A 78 9.63 4.13 5.90
CA HIS A 78 9.16 3.64 7.19
C HIS A 78 7.63 3.66 7.28
N ASN A 79 6.99 4.76 6.88
CA ASN A 79 5.52 4.86 6.85
C ASN A 79 4.89 3.88 5.85
N CYS A 80 5.47 3.75 4.65
CA CYS A 80 5.02 2.76 3.66
C CYS A 80 5.11 1.32 4.20
N VAL A 81 6.19 0.96 4.89
CA VAL A 81 6.33 -0.36 5.54
C VAL A 81 5.19 -0.60 6.53
N GLY A 82 4.91 0.36 7.41
CA GLY A 82 3.82 0.24 8.38
C GLY A 82 2.46 0.06 7.71
N ILE A 83 2.15 0.89 6.73
CA ILE A 83 0.87 0.88 6.01
C ILE A 83 0.68 -0.43 5.24
N TYR A 84 1.66 -0.84 4.43
CA TYR A 84 1.56 -2.09 3.65
C TYR A 84 1.58 -3.33 4.54
N PHE A 85 2.21 -3.28 5.71
CA PHE A 85 2.16 -4.37 6.70
C PHE A 85 0.74 -4.57 7.20
N VAL A 86 0.14 -3.49 7.71
CA VAL A 86 -1.24 -3.52 8.24
C VAL A 86 -2.20 -3.96 7.13
N LEU A 87 -2.09 -3.39 5.92
CA LEU A 87 -2.94 -3.79 4.80
C LEU A 87 -2.79 -5.27 4.44
N SER A 88 -1.56 -5.77 4.33
CA SER A 88 -1.30 -7.17 3.97
C SER A 88 -1.93 -8.12 4.99
N VAL A 89 -1.74 -7.83 6.29
CA VAL A 89 -2.31 -8.62 7.39
C VAL A 89 -3.83 -8.59 7.37
N VAL A 90 -4.45 -7.41 7.27
CA VAL A 90 -5.91 -7.27 7.23
C VAL A 90 -6.51 -8.04 6.05
N LEU A 91 -5.94 -7.87 4.85
CA LEU A 91 -6.43 -8.55 3.65
C LEU A 91 -6.25 -10.07 3.72
N PHE A 92 -5.16 -10.53 4.31
CA PHE A 92 -4.91 -11.95 4.54
C PHE A 92 -5.96 -12.55 5.49
N PHE A 93 -6.21 -11.90 6.63
CA PHE A 93 -7.23 -12.35 7.58
C PHE A 93 -8.63 -12.34 6.98
N VAL A 94 -8.99 -11.30 6.22
CA VAL A 94 -10.28 -11.26 5.53
C VAL A 94 -10.40 -12.42 4.55
N SER A 95 -9.36 -12.69 3.76
CA SER A 95 -9.36 -13.83 2.85
C SER A 95 -9.54 -15.15 3.59
N VAL A 96 -8.86 -15.36 4.73
CA VAL A 96 -8.98 -16.58 5.54
C VAL A 96 -10.39 -16.70 6.15
N PHE A 97 -10.95 -15.60 6.64
CA PHE A 97 -12.29 -15.57 7.25
C PHE A 97 -13.40 -15.92 6.25
N TYR A 98 -13.22 -15.58 4.97
CA TYR A 98 -14.19 -15.90 3.92
C TYR A 98 -14.05 -17.32 3.32
N ILE A 99 -13.02 -18.09 3.68
CA ILE A 99 -12.85 -19.49 3.25
C ILE A 99 -14.10 -20.35 3.56
N PRO A 100 -14.65 -20.38 4.80
CA PRO A 100 -15.85 -21.17 5.10
C PRO A 100 -17.08 -20.74 4.28
N PHE A 101 -17.11 -19.52 3.75
CA PHE A 101 -18.20 -18.96 2.96
C PHE A 101 -17.88 -18.93 1.46
N TYR A 102 -16.95 -19.76 0.98
CA TYR A 102 -16.46 -19.73 -0.40
C TYR A 102 -17.60 -19.77 -1.43
N ASN A 103 -18.52 -20.73 -1.28
CA ASN A 103 -19.64 -20.96 -2.22
C ASN A 103 -20.75 -19.90 -2.09
N ASP A 104 -20.85 -19.21 -0.95
CA ASP A 104 -21.80 -18.12 -0.70
C ASP A 104 -21.18 -16.76 -1.05
N GLY A 105 -20.52 -16.64 -2.20
CA GLY A 105 -19.94 -15.37 -2.68
C GLY A 105 -18.69 -14.89 -1.93
N GLY A 106 -18.23 -15.62 -0.90
CA GLY A 106 -16.93 -15.41 -0.25
C GLY A 106 -15.76 -15.63 -1.21
N GLN A 107 -15.98 -16.40 -2.29
CA GLN A 107 -15.05 -16.54 -3.40
C GLN A 107 -14.56 -15.17 -3.90
N LEU A 108 -15.44 -14.19 -4.16
CA LEU A 108 -15.00 -12.89 -4.67
C LEU A 108 -14.04 -12.18 -3.70
N PHE A 109 -14.32 -12.20 -2.40
CA PHE A 109 -13.42 -11.63 -1.40
C PHE A 109 -12.06 -12.33 -1.41
N ILE A 110 -12.02 -13.66 -1.52
CA ILE A 110 -10.76 -14.42 -1.57
C ILE A 110 -9.97 -14.06 -2.83
N TRP A 111 -10.61 -14.10 -3.99
CA TRP A 111 -9.96 -13.85 -5.28
C TRP A 111 -9.44 -12.43 -5.44
N TYR A 112 -10.05 -11.42 -4.78
CA TYR A 112 -9.52 -10.06 -4.79
C TYR A 112 -8.56 -9.76 -3.62
N CYS A 113 -8.81 -10.28 -2.41
CA CYS A 113 -8.01 -9.95 -1.23
C CYS A 113 -6.69 -10.73 -1.16
N ALA A 114 -6.69 -12.02 -1.51
CA ALA A 114 -5.47 -12.84 -1.45
C ALA A 114 -4.35 -12.32 -2.36
N PRO A 115 -4.57 -12.07 -3.68
CA PRO A 115 -3.50 -11.54 -4.53
C PRO A 115 -3.11 -10.11 -4.13
N MET A 116 -4.05 -9.28 -3.68
CA MET A 116 -3.74 -7.92 -3.22
C MET A 116 -2.92 -7.93 -1.92
N SER A 117 -3.19 -8.86 -1.00
CA SER A 117 -2.37 -9.06 0.20
C SER A 117 -0.93 -9.41 -0.18
N LEU A 118 -0.73 -10.31 -1.14
CA LEU A 118 0.60 -10.67 -1.66
C LEU A 118 1.31 -9.48 -2.31
N LEU A 119 0.60 -8.67 -3.12
CA LEU A 119 1.17 -7.47 -3.73
C LEU A 119 1.57 -6.42 -2.68
N CYS A 120 0.76 -6.21 -1.64
CA CYS A 120 1.13 -5.36 -0.50
C CYS A 120 2.36 -5.91 0.23
N LEU A 121 2.46 -7.24 0.40
CA LEU A 121 3.61 -7.89 1.03
C LEU A 121 4.90 -7.73 0.20
N MET A 122 4.81 -7.86 -1.13
CA MET A 122 5.94 -7.58 -2.03
C MET A 122 6.41 -6.11 -1.91
N SER A 123 5.48 -5.17 -1.90
CA SER A 123 5.79 -3.74 -1.73
C SER A 123 6.40 -3.44 -0.35
N LEU A 124 5.97 -4.14 0.69
CA LEU A 124 6.58 -4.09 2.02
C LEU A 124 8.02 -4.62 2.00
N ILE A 125 8.27 -5.78 1.38
CA ILE A 125 9.62 -6.35 1.28
C ILE A 125 10.55 -5.38 0.54
N ASN A 126 10.07 -4.81 -0.57
CA ASN A 126 10.82 -3.81 -1.33
C ASN A 126 11.12 -2.57 -0.47
N SER A 127 10.13 -2.05 0.25
CA SER A 127 10.31 -0.90 1.15
C SER A 127 11.31 -1.19 2.27
N ARG A 128 11.26 -2.38 2.88
CA ARG A 128 12.22 -2.81 3.92
C ARG A 128 13.64 -2.95 3.39
N LYS A 129 13.82 -3.55 2.21
CA LYS A 129 15.14 -3.65 1.55
C LYS A 129 15.73 -2.25 1.34
N ARG A 130 14.93 -1.31 0.82
CA ARG A 130 15.33 0.09 0.63
C ARG A 130 15.67 0.80 1.93
N LEU A 131 14.92 0.55 3.01
CA LEU A 131 15.20 1.14 4.32
C LEU A 131 16.55 0.65 4.87
N LYS A 132 16.83 -0.66 4.72
CA LYS A 132 18.10 -1.26 5.16
C LYS A 132 19.29 -0.71 4.39
N ASP A 133 19.19 -0.54 3.07
CA ASP A 133 20.25 0.05 2.24
C ASP A 133 20.58 1.49 2.67
N ASN A 134 19.56 2.33 2.93
CA ASN A 134 19.79 3.72 3.38
C ASN A 134 20.42 3.82 4.79
N THR A 135 20.37 2.75 5.59
CA THR A 135 20.96 2.74 6.95
C THR A 135 22.44 2.33 6.91
N ILE A 136 22.91 1.75 5.79
CA ILE A 136 24.27 1.21 5.64
C ILE A 136 25.22 2.22 4.97
N ASP A 137 24.72 3.30 4.36
CA ASP A 137 25.60 4.37 3.87
C ASP A 137 26.29 5.07 5.05
N PRO A 138 27.63 4.95 5.20
CA PRO A 138 28.35 5.67 6.23
C PRO A 138 28.22 7.18 5.99
N PRO A 139 28.18 8.02 7.04
CA PRO A 139 28.25 9.46 6.86
C PRO A 139 29.50 9.76 6.03
N ALA A 140 29.31 10.46 4.91
CA ALA A 140 30.40 10.92 4.06
C ALA A 140 31.49 11.50 4.97
N LYS A 141 32.69 10.93 4.89
CA LYS A 141 33.86 11.45 5.59
C LYS A 141 33.96 12.94 5.28
N THR A 142 33.66 13.78 6.27
CA THR A 142 34.02 15.19 6.26
C THR A 142 35.55 15.21 6.17
N GLY A 143 36.07 15.49 4.97
CA GLY A 143 37.49 15.73 4.77
C GLY A 143 37.85 17.00 5.52
N THR A 144 38.56 16.84 6.64
CA THR A 144 39.41 17.86 7.25
C THR A 144 40.75 17.90 6.55
#